data_AF-A0A4U6IZI9-F1
#
_entry.id   AF-A0A4U6IZI9-F1
#
_cell.length_a   1.000
_cell.length_b   1.000
_cell.length_c   1.000
_cell.angle_alpha   90.00
_cell.angle_beta   90.00
_cell.angle_gamma   90.00
#
_symmetry.space_group_name_H-M   'P 1'
#
loop_
_entity.id
_entity.type
_entity.pdbx_description
1 polymer ?
#
loop_
_entity_poly.entity_id
_entity_poly.type
_entity_poly.pdbx_seq_one_letter_code
_entity_poly.pdbx_strand_id
1 'polypeptide(L)'
;GYNAHVASSGERGRIAIAGNSTRVSSVGGGTRMASTGMRVRISSLGDRSRIASSGDLTQIASFGAESKIANCADNVQIMANGENT
;
A
#
# COMPACT_ATOMS: atom_id res chain seq x y z
N GLY A 1 14.02 7.61 3.04
CA GLY A 1 14.70 7.32 4.33
C GLY A 1 14.79 5.81 4.52
N TYR A 2 15.60 5.36 5.47
CA TYR A 2 15.68 3.96 5.90
C TYR A 2 14.86 3.80 7.19
N ASN A 3 14.16 2.67 7.36
CA ASN A 3 13.35 2.38 8.55
C ASN A 3 12.30 3.48 8.85
N ALA A 4 11.52 3.84 7.84
CA ALA A 4 10.48 4.85 8.00
C ALA A 4 9.11 4.23 8.32
N HIS A 5 8.29 5.00 9.02
CA HIS A 5 6.88 4.70 9.26
C HIS A 5 6.02 5.85 8.72
N VAL A 6 5.07 5.54 7.84
CA VAL A 6 4.16 6.52 7.25
C VAL A 6 2.73 6.06 7.46
N ALA A 7 1.87 6.95 7.96
CA ALA A 7 0.45 6.68 8.13
C ALA A 7 -0.37 7.81 7.51
N SER A 8 -1.52 7.48 6.93
CA SER A 8 -2.49 8.47 6.45
C SER A 8 -3.90 8.07 6.82
N SER A 9 -4.66 9.02 7.35
CA SER A 9 -6.09 8.92 7.56
C SER A 9 -6.84 10.02 6.81
N GLY A 10 -7.97 9.68 6.18
CA GLY A 10 -8.83 10.63 5.50
C GLY A 10 -9.46 10.10 4.21
N GLU A 11 -10.28 10.94 3.58
CA GLU A 11 -11.08 10.60 2.38
C GLU A 11 -10.23 10.38 1.12
N ARG A 12 -9.07 11.05 1.00
CA ARG A 12 -8.25 11.08 -0.22
C ARG A 12 -6.75 11.12 0.08
N GLY A 13 -6.25 10.11 0.79
CA GLY A 13 -4.84 9.98 1.12
C GLY A 13 -3.96 9.77 -0.13
N ARG A 14 -2.78 10.37 -0.16
CA ARG A 14 -1.74 10.10 -1.18
C ARG A 14 -0.41 9.87 -0.48
N ILE A 15 0.20 8.72 -0.72
CA ILE A 15 1.47 8.34 -0.11
C ILE A 15 2.44 7.87 -1.19
N ALA A 16 3.64 8.43 -1.21
CA ALA A 16 4.74 8.01 -2.08
C ALA A 16 5.92 7.53 -1.23
N ILE A 17 6.43 6.35 -1.56
CA ILE A 17 7.52 5.70 -0.84
C ILE A 17 8.67 5.43 -1.81
N ALA A 18 9.84 6.00 -1.50
CA ALA A 18 11.10 5.66 -2.15
C ALA A 18 12.14 5.10 -1.15
N GLY A 19 11.77 4.96 0.12
CA GLY A 19 12.65 4.51 1.19
C GLY A 19 12.69 2.99 1.36
N ASN A 20 13.83 2.49 1.84
CA ASN A 20 14.01 1.06 2.14
C ASN A 20 13.52 0.72 3.55
N SER A 21 13.06 -0.51 3.75
CA SER A 21 12.56 -0.99 5.04
C SER A 21 11.45 -0.09 5.61
N THR A 22 10.55 0.39 4.74
CA THR A 22 9.49 1.31 5.14
C THR A 22 8.20 0.53 5.44
N ARG A 23 7.48 0.94 6.49
CA ARG A 23 6.13 0.44 6.76
C ARG A 23 5.12 1.56 6.55
N VAL A 24 4.09 1.28 5.77
CA VAL A 24 3.02 2.23 5.48
C VAL A 24 1.67 1.65 5.80
N SER A 25 0.86 2.42 6.50
CA SER A 25 -0.54 2.12 6.75
C SER A 25 -1.45 3.25 6.28
N SER A 26 -2.63 2.92 5.78
CA SER A 26 -3.66 3.93 5.53
C SER A 26 -5.04 3.43 5.88
N VAL A 27 -5.86 4.34 6.43
CA VAL A 27 -7.25 4.08 6.79
C VAL A 27 -8.14 5.23 6.28
N GLY A 28 -9.27 4.94 5.64
CA GLY A 28 -10.25 5.97 5.23
C GLY A 28 -10.94 5.70 3.89
N GLY A 29 -11.76 6.65 3.42
CA GLY A 29 -12.62 6.46 2.24
C GLY A 29 -11.87 6.18 0.94
N GLY A 30 -10.62 6.63 0.81
CA GLY A 30 -9.78 6.24 -0.30
C GLY A 30 -8.34 6.72 -0.23
N THR A 31 -7.42 5.84 -0.62
CA THR A 31 -5.98 6.11 -0.58
C THR A 31 -5.31 5.66 -1.87
N ARG A 32 -4.39 6.50 -2.37
CA ARG A 32 -3.45 6.12 -3.41
C ARG A 32 -2.04 6.01 -2.84
N MET A 33 -1.43 4.83 -2.99
CA MET A 33 -0.10 4.54 -2.50
C MET A 33 0.79 4.13 -3.67
N ALA A 34 1.99 4.69 -3.75
CA ALA A 34 2.99 4.32 -4.73
C ALA A 34 4.32 4.00 -4.03
N SER A 35 4.92 2.84 -4.31
CA SER A 35 6.19 2.43 -3.71
C SER A 35 7.20 1.99 -4.77
N THR A 36 8.44 2.46 -4.60
CA THR A 36 9.61 2.04 -5.39
C THR A 36 10.76 1.55 -4.51
N GLY A 37 10.60 1.56 -3.18
CA GLY A 37 11.64 1.14 -2.23
C GLY A 37 11.68 -0.37 -2.00
N MET A 38 12.80 -0.87 -1.48
CA MET A 38 12.99 -2.29 -1.14
C MET A 38 12.48 -2.60 0.26
N ARG A 39 11.95 -3.82 0.46
CA ARG A 39 11.52 -4.34 1.77
C ARG A 39 10.42 -3.47 2.40
N VAL A 40 9.48 -3.04 1.56
CA VAL A 40 8.37 -2.16 1.97
C VAL A 40 7.18 -3.00 2.40
N ARG A 41 6.51 -2.62 3.49
CA ARG A 41 5.22 -3.20 3.88
C ARG A 41 4.14 -2.15 3.74
N ILE A 42 3.12 -2.44 2.95
CA ILE A 42 1.99 -1.54 2.67
C ILE A 42 0.71 -2.21 3.15
N SER A 43 -0.06 -1.53 3.99
CA SER A 43 -1.39 -1.97 4.40
C SER A 43 -2.41 -0.86 4.19
N SER A 44 -3.54 -1.16 3.54
CA SER A 44 -4.64 -0.21 3.37
C SER A 44 -5.96 -0.81 3.81
N LEU A 45 -6.74 -0.04 4.57
CA LEU A 45 -8.08 -0.38 5.03
C LEU A 45 -9.03 0.75 4.64
N GLY A 46 -9.99 0.48 3.77
CA GLY A 46 -10.86 1.54 3.27
C GLY A 46 -11.45 1.24 1.91
N ASP A 47 -12.63 1.80 1.66
CA ASP A 47 -13.50 1.47 0.53
C ASP A 47 -12.76 1.46 -0.81
N ARG A 48 -11.93 2.49 -1.07
CA ARG A 48 -11.21 2.68 -2.34
C ARG A 48 -9.71 2.82 -2.17
N SER A 49 -9.02 1.70 -2.12
CA SER A 49 -7.54 1.68 -2.06
C SER A 49 -6.92 1.42 -3.44
N ARG A 50 -5.94 2.23 -3.84
CA ARG A 50 -5.13 1.99 -5.06
C ARG A 50 -3.66 1.94 -4.67
N ILE A 51 -3.05 0.77 -4.81
CA ILE A 51 -1.64 0.55 -4.45
C ILE A 51 -0.87 0.19 -5.71
N ALA A 52 0.18 0.94 -6.02
CA ALA A 52 1.14 0.62 -7.06
C ALA A 52 2.52 0.38 -6.43
N SER A 53 3.17 -0.73 -6.78
CA SER A 53 4.51 -1.04 -6.30
C SER A 53 5.43 -1.47 -7.43
N SER A 54 6.68 -1.05 -7.34
CA SER A 54 7.78 -1.47 -8.22
C SER A 54 9.06 -1.77 -7.42
N GLY A 55 8.95 -1.98 -6.11
CA GLY A 55 10.09 -2.31 -5.25
C GLY A 55 10.12 -3.77 -4.82
N ASP A 56 11.32 -4.34 -4.70
CA ASP A 56 11.52 -5.74 -4.35
C ASP A 56 11.26 -6.02 -2.87
N LEU A 57 10.95 -7.30 -2.55
CA LEU A 57 10.67 -7.76 -1.18
C LEU A 57 9.50 -7.00 -0.54
N THR A 58 8.52 -6.59 -1.35
CA THR A 58 7.38 -5.81 -0.89
C THR A 58 6.27 -6.73 -0.40
N GLN A 59 5.63 -6.36 0.71
CA GLN A 59 4.40 -6.99 1.19
C GLN A 59 3.26 -5.98 1.07
N ILE A 60 2.19 -6.34 0.39
CA ILE A 60 1.03 -5.48 0.18
C ILE A 60 -0.22 -6.18 0.72
N ALA A 61 -0.94 -5.50 1.60
CA ALA A 61 -2.24 -5.92 2.10
C ALA A 61 -3.28 -4.83 1.84
N SER A 62 -4.42 -5.17 1.24
CA SER A 62 -5.53 -4.22 1.02
C SER A 62 -6.86 -4.86 1.39
N PHE A 63 -7.63 -4.16 2.22
CA PHE A 63 -8.87 -4.66 2.84
C PHE A 63 -10.07 -3.76 2.52
N GLY A 64 -10.48 -3.65 1.27
CA GLY A 64 -11.58 -2.75 0.90
C GLY A 64 -12.27 -3.15 -0.39
N ALA A 65 -13.57 -2.86 -0.48
CA ALA A 65 -14.47 -3.31 -1.54
C ALA A 65 -13.95 -3.00 -2.95
N GLU A 66 -13.41 -1.80 -3.19
CA GLU A 66 -12.87 -1.37 -4.49
C GLU A 66 -11.33 -1.26 -4.48
N SER A 67 -10.64 -2.15 -3.75
CA SER A 67 -9.19 -2.18 -3.70
C SER A 67 -8.56 -2.63 -5.03
N LYS A 68 -7.53 -1.93 -5.48
CA LYS A 68 -6.73 -2.29 -6.66
C LYS A 68 -5.25 -2.28 -6.32
N ILE A 69 -4.56 -3.37 -6.65
CA ILE A 69 -3.13 -3.51 -6.43
C ILE A 69 -2.47 -3.79 -7.78
N ALA A 70 -1.44 -3.03 -8.11
CA ALA A 70 -0.57 -3.26 -9.24
C ALA A 70 0.88 -3.40 -8.75
N ASN A 71 1.57 -4.44 -9.20
CA ASN A 71 2.97 -4.66 -8.89
C ASN A 71 3.73 -5.12 -10.13
N CYS A 72 4.96 -4.63 -10.32
CA CYS A 72 5.86 -5.06 -11.41
C CYS A 72 7.25 -5.49 -10.93
N ALA A 73 7.45 -5.68 -9.62
CA ALA A 73 8.72 -6.11 -9.02
C ALA A 73 8.71 -7.56 -8.54
N ASP A 74 9.88 -8.06 -8.17
CA ASP A 74 10.11 -9.44 -7.75
C ASP A 74 9.92 -9.64 -6.23
N ASN A 75 9.66 -10.89 -5.84
CA ASN A 75 9.49 -11.30 -4.44
C ASN A 75 8.42 -10.48 -3.69
N VAL A 76 7.28 -10.27 -4.35
CA VAL A 76 6.17 -9.51 -3.77
C VAL A 76 5.09 -10.44 -3.26
N GLN A 77 4.68 -10.23 -2.02
CA GLN A 77 3.54 -10.90 -1.42
C GLN A 77 2.34 -9.96 -1.44
N ILE A 78 1.22 -10.41 -2.02
CA ILE A 78 0.00 -9.62 -2.13
C ILE A 78 -1.14 -10.36 -1.41
N MET A 79 -1.81 -9.66 -0.52
CA MET A 79 -3.06 -10.07 0.11
C MET A 79 -4.12 -9.02 -0.19
N ALA A 80 -5.18 -9.41 -0.89
CA ALA A 80 -6.32 -8.55 -1.18
C ALA A 80 -7.58 -9.26 -0.69
N ASN A 81 -8.33 -8.60 0.19
CA ASN A 81 -9.62 -9.07 0.63
C ASN A 81 -10.60 -7.90 0.59
N GLY A 82 -11.74 -8.07 -0.05
CA GLY A 82 -12.77 -7.03 -0.14
C GLY A 82 -14.11 -7.71 -0.02
N GLU A 83 -14.99 -7.15 0.81
CA GLU A 83 -16.39 -7.54 0.78
C GLU A 83 -17.02 -7.00 -0.50
N ASN A 84 -17.62 -7.92 -1.27
CA ASN A 84 -18.43 -7.57 -2.43
C ASN A 84 -19.87 -7.42 -1.91
N THR A 85 -20.21 -6.24 -1.42
CA THR A 85 -21.57 -5.90 -0.95
C THR A 85 -22.44 -5.41 -2.10
#